data_AF-A0A2M7JQP1-F1
#
_entry.id   AF-A0A2M7JQP1-F1
#
_cell.length_a   1.000
_cell.length_b   1.000
_cell.length_c   1.000
_cell.angle_alpha   90.00
_cell.angle_beta   90.00
_cell.angle_gamma   90.00
#
_symmetry.space_group_name_H-M   'P 1'
#
loop_
_entity.id
_entity.type
_entity.pdbx_description
1 polymer ?
#
loop_
_entity_poly.entity_id
_entity_poly.type
_entity_poly.pdbx_seq_one_letter_code
_entity_poly.pdbx_strand_id
1 'polypeptide(L)' 'MPKLPSMSSKELVRLLEKGGALFVRQGSTDHAIYSRTIEGKRYSTPIQMGKKTLDPVYCKRVFRQLKFTDEEIEKLLTE' A
#
# COMPACT_ATOMS: atom_id res chain seq x y z
N MET A 1 0.50 -11.83 -11.40
CA MET A 1 0.20 -11.24 -10.07
C MET A 1 0.27 -12.30 -8.99
N PRO A 2 1.15 -12.12 -8.00
CA PRO A 2 1.23 -12.98 -6.83
C PRO A 2 -0.08 -13.01 -6.04
N LYS A 3 -0.34 -14.12 -5.34
CA LYS A 3 -1.41 -14.21 -4.36
C LYS A 3 -1.02 -13.36 -3.15
N LEU A 4 -1.67 -12.21 -2.95
CA LEU A 4 -1.46 -11.43 -1.73
C LEU A 4 -2.05 -12.18 -0.53
N PRO A 5 -1.32 -12.27 0.59
CA PRO A 5 -1.91 -12.70 1.85
C PRO A 5 -2.84 -11.62 2.40
N SER A 6 -3.74 -12.02 3.29
CA SER A 6 -4.42 -11.07 4.16
C SER A 6 -3.39 -10.51 5.15
N MET A 7 -3.44 -9.21 5.40
CA MET A 7 -2.47 -8.52 6.27
C MET A 7 -3.15 -7.39 7.01
N SER A 8 -2.58 -6.95 8.13
CA SER A 8 -3.06 -5.80 8.87
C SER A 8 -2.78 -4.49 8.12
N SER A 9 -3.49 -3.41 8.49
CA SER A 9 -3.18 -2.06 7.97
C SER A 9 -1.73 -1.67 8.20
N LYS A 10 -1.15 -2.08 9.35
CA LYS A 10 0.24 -1.76 9.70
C LYS A 10 1.23 -2.48 8.78
N GLU A 11 0.98 -3.75 8.50
CA GLU A 11 1.82 -4.53 7.57
C GLU A 11 1.73 -3.96 6.15
N LEU A 12 0.53 -3.65 5.68
CA LEU A 12 0.34 -3.04 4.36
C LEU A 12 1.12 -1.72 4.24
N VAL A 13 0.97 -0.82 5.20
CA VAL A 13 1.71 0.46 5.22
C VAL A 13 3.21 0.21 5.22
N ARG A 14 3.71 -0.69 6.06
CA ARG A 14 5.14 -1.00 6.14
C ARG A 14 5.71 -1.48 4.80
N LEU A 15 4.98 -2.34 4.09
CA LEU A 15 5.37 -2.82 2.77
C LEU A 15 5.38 -1.67 1.74
N LEU A 16 4.37 -0.81 1.78
CA LEU A 16 4.29 0.34 0.88
C LEU A 16 5.42 1.36 1.14
N GLU A 17 5.74 1.63 2.40
CA GLU A 17 6.86 2.48 2.81
C GLU A 17 8.20 1.90 2.37
N LYS A 18 8.43 0.60 2.58
CA LYS A 18 9.61 -0.11 2.01
C LYS A 18 9.67 0.05 0.49
N GLY A 19 8.51 0.02 -0.17
CA GLY A 19 8.35 0.22 -1.61
C GLY A 19 8.48 1.68 -2.10
N GLY A 20 8.77 2.63 -1.21
CA GLY A 20 8.95 4.04 -1.55
C GLY A 20 7.65 4.86 -1.58
N ALA A 21 6.54 4.33 -1.06
CA ALA A 21 5.38 5.16 -0.76
C ALA A 21 5.64 6.00 0.50
N LEU A 22 5.10 7.21 0.53
CA LEU A 22 5.27 8.17 1.62
C LEU A 22 3.92 8.52 2.20
N PHE A 23 3.85 8.58 3.52
CA PHE A 23 2.70 9.14 4.22
C PHE A 23 2.53 10.62 3.87
N VAL A 24 1.31 11.01 3.52
CA VAL A 24 0.99 12.40 3.15
C VAL A 24 0.21 13.08 4.25
N ARG A 25 -0.88 12.46 4.68
CA ARG A 25 -1.78 12.99 5.73
C ARG A 25 -2.76 11.91 6.17
N GLN A 26 -3.27 12.07 7.38
CA GLN A 26 -4.45 11.35 7.86
C GLN A 26 -5.37 12.39 8.51
N GLY A 27 -6.64 12.38 8.12
CA GLY A 27 -7.65 13.24 8.73
C GLY A 27 -8.19 12.63 10.03
N SER A 28 -9.36 13.10 10.45
CA SER A 28 -10.12 12.50 11.56
C SER A 28 -10.76 11.14 11.23
N THR A 29 -10.57 10.64 10.01
CA THR A 29 -11.11 9.36 9.55
C THR A 29 -10.08 8.23 9.67
N ASP A 30 -10.57 7.00 9.60
CA ASP A 30 -9.74 5.78 9.57
C ASP A 30 -9.00 5.60 8.23
N HIS A 31 -8.83 6.65 7.42
CA HIS A 31 -8.11 6.57 6.15
C HIS A 31 -6.92 7.52 6.14
N ALA A 32 -5.73 6.96 5.89
CA ALA A 32 -4.50 7.70 5.67
C ALA A 32 -4.20 7.78 4.17
N ILE A 33 -3.76 8.94 3.70
CA ILE A 33 -3.32 9.14 2.32
C ILE A 33 -1.83 8.83 2.25
N TYR A 34 -1.48 7.88 1.39
CA TYR A 34 -0.09 7.60 1.00
C TYR A 34 0.11 8.00 -0.45
N SER A 35 1.33 8.40 -0.80
CA SER A 35 1.69 8.70 -2.17
C SER A 35 3.07 8.20 -2.55
N ARG A 36 3.21 7.75 -3.80
CA ARG A 36 4.47 7.32 -4.39
C ARG A 36 4.73 8.18 -5.63
N THR A 37 5.98 8.59 -5.83
CA THR A 37 6.38 9.33 -7.03
C THR A 37 7.17 8.40 -7.94
N ILE A 38 6.70 8.23 -9.18
CA ILE A 38 7.35 7.43 -10.22
C ILE A 38 7.47 8.31 -11.46
N GLU A 39 8.70 8.46 -11.99
CA GLU A 39 8.98 9.27 -13.19
C GLU A 39 8.39 10.71 -13.12
N GLY A 40 8.49 11.34 -11.95
CA GLY A 40 7.95 12.69 -11.72
C GLY A 40 6.41 12.77 -11.58
N LYS A 41 5.70 11.65 -11.71
CA LYS A 41 4.25 11.56 -11.48
C LYS A 41 3.96 11.06 -10.08
N ARG A 42 3.10 11.78 -9.35
CA ARG A 42 2.66 11.42 -8.01
C ARG A 42 1.37 10.62 -8.06
N TYR A 43 1.42 9.40 -7.53
CA TYR A 43 0.28 8.51 -7.37
C TYR A 43 -0.11 8.48 -5.90
N SER A 44 -1.37 8.72 -5.58
CA SER A 44 -1.85 8.76 -4.19
C SER A 44 -3.02 7.82 -3.99
N THR A 45 -3.11 7.21 -2.81
CA THR A 45 -4.20 6.32 -2.45
C THR A 45 -4.60 6.46 -0.98
N PRO A 46 -5.90 6.40 -0.66
CA PRO A 46 -6.35 6.22 0.70
C PRO A 46 -6.14 4.76 1.16
N ILE A 47 -5.57 4.60 2.34
CA ILE A 47 -5.34 3.32 3.01
C ILE A 47 -6.17 3.29 4.28
N GLN A 48 -6.97 2.25 4.45
CA GLN A 48 -7.75 2.04 5.65
C GLN A 48 -6.80 1.64 6.78
N MET A 49 -6.79 2.45 7.83
CA MET A 49 -5.98 2.31 9.04
C MET A 49 -6.77 1.59 10.13
N GLY A 50 -6.04 1.06 11.13
CA GLY A 50 -6.65 0.43 12.30
C GLY A 50 -7.27 -0.95 12.09
N LYS A 51 -7.23 -1.52 10.88
CA LYS A 51 -7.71 -2.88 10.62
C LYS A 51 -6.66 -3.91 10.98
N LYS A 52 -7.06 -4.90 11.78
CA LYS A 52 -6.23 -6.08 12.09
C LYS A 52 -6.06 -7.01 10.88
N THR A 53 -7.03 -7.00 9.97
CA THR A 53 -7.02 -7.82 8.77
C THR A 53 -7.69 -7.04 7.64
N LEU A 54 -6.96 -6.86 6.54
CA LEU A 54 -7.43 -6.31 5.28
C LEU A 54 -7.58 -7.45 4.27
N ASP A 55 -8.59 -7.31 3.41
CA ASP A 55 -8.85 -8.25 2.34
C ASP A 55 -7.73 -8.21 1.30
N PRO A 56 -7.24 -9.36 0.80
CA PRO A 56 -6.21 -9.41 -0.23
C PRO A 56 -6.53 -8.61 -1.50
N VAL A 57 -7.81 -8.54 -1.90
CA VAL A 57 -8.28 -7.77 -3.05
C VAL A 57 -8.15 -6.26 -2.76
N TYR A 58 -8.41 -5.84 -1.53
CA TYR A 58 -8.18 -4.47 -1.09
C TYR A 58 -6.70 -4.11 -1.15
N CYS A 59 -5.83 -4.92 -0.54
CA CYS A 59 -4.38 -4.70 -0.59
C CYS A 59 -3.89 -4.61 -2.04
N LYS A 60 -4.35 -5.52 -2.91
CA LYS A 60 -4.03 -5.53 -4.35
C LYS A 60 -4.43 -4.24 -5.05
N ARG A 61 -5.60 -3.67 -4.71
CA ARG A 61 -6.06 -2.40 -5.27
C ARG A 61 -5.15 -1.25 -4.85
N VAL A 62 -4.73 -1.20 -3.58
CA VAL A 62 -3.82 -0.18 -3.05
C VAL A 62 -2.47 -0.20 -3.77
N PHE A 63 -1.86 -1.38 -3.94
CA PHE A 63 -0.60 -1.51 -4.69
C PHE A 63 -0.73 -1.01 -6.14
N ARG A 64 -1.83 -1.35 -6.83
CA ARG A 64 -2.08 -0.88 -8.20
C ARG A 64 -2.26 0.63 -8.29
N GLN A 65 -2.95 1.23 -7.32
CA GLN A 65 -3.16 2.68 -7.28
C GLN A 65 -1.84 3.43 -7.10
N LEU A 66 -0.89 2.84 -6.37
CA LEU A 66 0.48 3.35 -6.19
C LEU A 66 1.46 2.89 -7.28
N LYS A 67 0.97 2.24 -8.35
CA LYS A 67 1.77 1.80 -9.50
C LYS A 67 2.91 0.85 -9.15
N PHE A 68 2.72 0.00 -8.14
CA PHE A 68 3.64 -1.11 -7.90
C PHE A 68 3.52 -2.17 -9.00
N THR A 69 4.67 -2.69 -9.45
CA THR A 69 4.71 -3.82 -10.38
C THR A 69 4.56 -5.15 -9.65
N ASP A 70 4.24 -6.22 -10.38
CA ASP A 70 4.12 -7.56 -9.79
C ASP A 70 5.45 -8.00 -9.14
N GLU A 71 6.58 -7.70 -9.77
CA GLU A 71 7.93 -8.01 -9.28
C GLU A 71 8.25 -7.26 -7.98
N GLU A 72 7.88 -5.98 -7.89
CA GLU A 72 8.07 -5.18 -6.67
C GLU A 72 7.24 -5.75 -5.52
N ILE A 73 6.00 -6.16 -5.79
CA ILE A 73 5.12 -6.75 -4.79
C ILE A 73 5.69 -8.10 -4.30
N GLU A 74 6.16 -8.96 -5.21
CA GLU A 74 6.77 -10.26 -4.86
C GLU A 74 8.01 -10.08 -4.00
N LYS A 75 8.88 -9.14 -4.37
CA LYS A 75 10.08 -8.81 -3.59
C LYS A 75 9.71 -8.33 -2.19
N LEU A 76 8.75 -7.42 -2.07
CA LEU A 76 8.28 -6.90 -0.79
C LEU A 76 7.65 -7.98 0.10
N LEU A 77 6.99 -8.99 -0.48
CA LEU A 77 6.37 -10.09 0.26
C LEU A 77 7.36 -11.19 0.68
N THR A 78 8.54 -11.24 0.07
CA THR A 78 9.56 -12.27 0.33
C THR A 78 10.65 -11.80 1.32
N GLU A 79 10.70 -10.50 1.62
CA GLU A 79 11.62 -9.85 2.59
C GLU A 79 11.03 -9.60 3.99
#